data_AF-A0A8J7JVW5-F1
#
_entry.id   AF-A0A8J7JVW5-F1
#
_cell.length_a   1.000
_cell.length_b   1.000
_cell.length_c   1.000
_cell.angle_alpha   90.00
_cell.angle_beta   90.00
_cell.angle_gamma   90.00
#
_symmetry.space_group_name_H-M   'P 1'
#
loop_
_entity.id
_entity.type
_entity.pdbx_description
1 polymer ?
#
loop_
_entity_poly.entity_id
_entity_poly.type
_entity_poly.pdbx_seq_one_letter_code
_entity_poly.pdbx_strand_id
1 'polypeptide(L)'
;MSLATVSQTGTSAPVYVIKAIADTWLKQSTASASTLTETQRQLIKSGTVLTISSYSPVPNNHLRVSLGKNAQGQQLFFQGRNTWYAYRPDVQILRDGKVILAGSDPDLNAPVYVLKAIASTWLKQNTGQASALSNSQRQLLNANTVLPISSYALATNNHLRVALGKDQQGKQVFFNGLTTWYVYRPDVQILRDGKVLVIGSERRQINTQGLELLKSFEGLRLTAYRDAVGVWTIGYGTTTGVRPGMRITQSQAEALLRQDLLRFETAVNNLVKVPLTDNQFSALVSFTYNVGERALGTSTLLRLLNQGNYRGAANEFLRWNKAGGRVLAGLTRRRNAERTLFLR
;
A
#
# COMPACT_ATOMS: atom_id res chain seq x y z
N MET A 1 6.53 -36.09 32.80
CA MET A 1 7.16 -36.53 31.52
C MET A 1 6.76 -35.57 30.43
N SER A 2 7.74 -35.20 29.60
CA SER A 2 7.81 -34.06 28.68
C SER A 2 6.70 -33.99 27.63
N LEU A 3 6.11 -32.80 27.44
CA LEU A 3 5.40 -32.45 26.19
C LEU A 3 6.45 -32.00 25.17
N ALA A 4 6.61 -32.80 24.12
CA ALA A 4 7.49 -32.49 23.00
C ALA A 4 7.01 -31.25 22.25
N THR A 5 7.87 -30.24 22.21
CA THR A 5 7.81 -29.10 21.29
C THR A 5 7.91 -29.59 19.86
N VAL A 6 6.84 -29.47 19.09
CA VAL A 6 6.91 -29.54 17.63
C VAL A 6 7.23 -28.13 17.11
N SER A 7 8.45 -27.97 16.64
CA SER A 7 8.87 -26.87 15.76
C SER A 7 8.11 -26.98 14.44
N GLN A 8 7.39 -25.93 14.04
CA GLN A 8 6.94 -25.75 12.67
C GLN A 8 7.53 -24.46 12.10
N THR A 9 8.58 -24.65 11.31
CA THR A 9 9.08 -23.70 10.34
C THR A 9 8.14 -23.65 9.14
N GLY A 10 7.39 -22.57 9.00
CA GLY A 10 6.58 -22.26 7.82
C GLY A 10 5.74 -21.02 8.09
N THR A 11 6.01 -19.91 7.40
CA THR A 11 5.18 -18.70 7.54
C THR A 11 3.82 -18.94 6.89
N SER A 12 2.88 -19.52 7.65
CA SER A 12 1.49 -19.64 7.25
C SER A 12 0.83 -18.25 7.23
N ALA A 13 0.01 -17.97 6.23
CA ALA A 13 -0.84 -16.78 6.24
C ALA A 13 -1.65 -16.74 7.56
N PRO A 14 -1.86 -15.54 8.15
CA PRO A 14 -2.57 -15.43 9.42
C PRO A 14 -3.97 -16.04 9.30
N VAL A 15 -4.34 -16.85 10.28
CA VAL A 15 -5.62 -17.56 10.29
C VAL A 15 -6.66 -16.65 10.93
N TYR A 16 -7.63 -16.24 10.14
CA TYR A 16 -8.81 -15.52 10.63
C TYR A 16 -9.93 -16.50 10.94
N VAL A 17 -10.59 -16.29 12.07
CA VAL A 17 -11.77 -17.07 12.45
C VAL A 17 -12.89 -16.16 12.95
N ILE A 18 -14.13 -16.59 12.71
CA ILE A 18 -15.31 -16.10 13.43
C ILE A 18 -15.62 -17.08 14.56
N LYS A 19 -15.83 -16.57 15.77
CA LYS A 19 -16.25 -17.32 16.94
C LYS A 19 -17.64 -16.87 17.38
N ALA A 20 -18.59 -17.78 17.47
CA ALA A 20 -19.88 -17.51 18.09
C ALA A 20 -19.71 -17.43 19.62
N ILE A 21 -20.19 -16.36 20.23
CA ILE A 21 -20.25 -16.17 21.69
C ILE A 21 -21.67 -16.31 22.24
N ALA A 22 -22.67 -16.34 21.35
CA ALA A 22 -24.03 -16.75 21.63
C ALA A 22 -24.56 -17.59 20.44
N ASP A 23 -25.66 -18.30 20.63
CA ASP A 23 -26.37 -18.98 19.53
C ASP A 23 -26.85 -17.94 18.52
N THR A 24 -26.46 -18.08 17.25
CA THR A 24 -26.77 -17.08 16.24
C THR A 24 -26.92 -17.66 14.85
N TRP A 25 -27.50 -16.88 13.94
CA TRP A 25 -27.73 -17.26 12.56
C TRP A 25 -26.71 -16.60 11.63
N LEU A 26 -26.02 -17.41 10.83
CA LEU A 26 -25.49 -16.97 9.56
C LEU A 26 -26.65 -16.88 8.57
N LYS A 27 -26.79 -15.74 7.89
CA LYS A 27 -27.93 -15.46 7.00
C LYS A 27 -27.47 -15.05 5.61
N GLN A 28 -28.28 -15.24 4.59
CA GLN A 28 -27.98 -14.76 3.23
C GLN A 28 -28.18 -13.25 3.06
N SER A 29 -28.82 -12.59 4.03
CA SER A 29 -29.00 -11.14 4.10
C SER A 29 -29.02 -10.66 5.55
N THR A 30 -29.13 -9.35 5.77
CA THR A 30 -29.29 -8.75 7.10
C THR A 30 -30.73 -8.78 7.62
N ALA A 31 -31.66 -9.41 6.89
CA ALA A 31 -33.05 -9.56 7.31
C ALA A 31 -33.17 -10.39 8.61
N SER A 32 -34.32 -10.32 9.26
CA SER A 32 -34.60 -11.16 10.44
C SER A 32 -34.48 -12.63 10.07
N ALA A 33 -33.95 -13.46 10.98
CA ALA A 33 -33.87 -14.90 10.74
C ALA A 33 -35.26 -15.52 10.56
N SER A 34 -36.29 -14.97 11.22
CA SER A 34 -37.68 -15.43 11.13
C SER A 34 -38.31 -15.22 9.75
N THR A 35 -37.77 -14.31 8.93
CA THR A 35 -38.29 -14.01 7.59
C THR A 35 -37.53 -14.76 6.48
N LEU A 36 -36.56 -15.59 6.84
CA LEU A 36 -35.71 -16.33 5.91
C LEU A 36 -36.08 -17.83 5.92
N THR A 37 -35.98 -18.47 4.76
CA THR A 37 -36.17 -19.93 4.63
C THR A 37 -35.01 -20.70 5.26
N GLU A 38 -35.18 -22.00 5.52
CA GLU A 38 -34.11 -22.85 6.07
C GLU A 38 -32.86 -22.92 5.18
N THR A 39 -32.99 -22.75 3.87
CA THR A 39 -31.85 -22.70 2.96
C THR A 39 -31.12 -21.36 2.96
N GLN A 40 -31.75 -20.31 3.52
CA GLN A 40 -31.23 -18.95 3.61
C GLN A 40 -30.57 -18.62 4.94
N ARG A 41 -30.56 -19.57 5.89
CA ARG A 41 -29.99 -19.39 7.22
C ARG A 41 -29.26 -20.66 7.68
N GLN A 42 -28.21 -20.49 8.46
CA GLN A 42 -27.49 -21.57 9.10
C GLN A 42 -27.28 -21.20 10.57
N LEU A 43 -27.80 -22.03 11.48
CA LEU A 43 -27.58 -21.84 12.91
C LEU A 43 -26.12 -22.20 13.22
N ILE A 44 -25.44 -21.33 13.96
CA ILE A 44 -24.15 -21.62 14.59
C ILE A 44 -24.33 -21.50 16.10
N LYS A 45 -23.94 -22.55 16.83
CA LYS A 45 -24.07 -22.62 18.29
C LYS A 45 -22.98 -21.82 18.97
N SER A 46 -23.25 -21.31 20.17
CA SER A 46 -22.23 -20.65 21.00
C SER A 46 -20.99 -21.55 21.14
N GLY A 47 -19.80 -20.96 21.04
CA GLY A 47 -18.52 -21.66 21.03
C GLY A 47 -18.05 -22.15 19.66
N THR A 48 -18.91 -22.15 18.63
CA THR A 48 -18.51 -22.55 17.26
C THR A 48 -17.43 -21.62 16.72
N VAL A 49 -16.35 -22.18 16.19
CA VAL A 49 -15.25 -21.46 15.54
C VAL A 49 -15.14 -21.89 14.09
N LEU A 50 -15.23 -20.94 13.17
CA LEU A 50 -15.10 -21.20 11.73
C LEU A 50 -13.99 -20.35 11.16
N THR A 51 -13.14 -20.94 10.32
CA THR A 51 -12.18 -20.17 9.52
C THR A 51 -12.92 -19.24 8.58
N ILE A 52 -12.38 -18.04 8.37
CA ILE A 52 -12.88 -17.07 7.39
C ILE A 52 -11.73 -16.60 6.51
N SER A 53 -12.03 -16.37 5.23
CA SER A 53 -11.14 -15.74 4.26
C SER A 53 -11.29 -14.21 4.25
N SER A 54 -12.45 -13.69 4.65
CA SER A 54 -12.68 -12.25 4.82
C SER A 54 -13.87 -11.94 5.72
N TYR A 55 -13.93 -10.72 6.24
CA TYR A 55 -15.11 -10.14 6.88
C TYR A 55 -15.21 -8.63 6.61
N SER A 56 -16.41 -8.08 6.69
CA SER A 56 -16.67 -6.64 6.62
C SER A 56 -17.92 -6.26 7.40
N PRO A 57 -17.94 -5.16 8.16
CA PRO A 57 -19.15 -4.66 8.79
C PRO A 57 -20.18 -4.23 7.75
N VAL A 58 -21.45 -4.46 8.04
CA VAL A 58 -22.59 -4.04 7.21
C VAL A 58 -23.73 -3.55 8.13
N PRO A 59 -24.75 -2.84 7.60
CA PRO A 59 -25.82 -2.26 8.41
C PRO A 59 -26.57 -3.28 9.29
N ASN A 60 -27.35 -2.75 10.23
CA ASN A 60 -28.19 -3.52 11.16
C ASN A 60 -27.40 -4.45 12.09
N ASN A 61 -26.22 -4.04 12.55
CA ASN A 61 -25.35 -4.83 13.44
C ASN A 61 -24.96 -6.20 12.85
N HIS A 62 -24.59 -6.25 11.57
CA HIS A 62 -24.13 -7.48 10.95
C HIS A 62 -22.68 -7.39 10.47
N LEU A 63 -22.06 -8.57 10.32
CA LEU A 63 -20.83 -8.75 9.58
C LEU A 63 -21.12 -9.61 8.35
N ARG A 64 -20.75 -9.13 7.16
CA ARG A 64 -20.60 -10.01 6.00
C ARG A 64 -19.30 -10.78 6.15
N VAL A 65 -19.35 -12.10 6.10
CA VAL A 65 -18.19 -12.99 6.27
C VAL A 65 -18.10 -13.97 5.11
N SER A 66 -16.88 -14.28 4.68
CA SER A 66 -16.61 -15.36 3.74
C SER A 66 -15.87 -16.46 4.47
N LEU A 67 -16.45 -17.66 4.54
CA LEU A 67 -15.88 -18.84 5.14
C LEU A 67 -14.57 -19.23 4.44
N GLY A 68 -13.63 -19.74 5.23
CA GLY A 68 -12.30 -20.18 4.82
C GLY A 68 -12.24 -21.68 4.57
N LYS A 69 -11.04 -22.24 4.71
CA LYS A 69 -10.77 -23.68 4.59
C LYS A 69 -10.66 -24.33 5.97
N ASN A 70 -11.16 -25.56 6.12
CA ASN A 70 -10.99 -26.35 7.33
C ASN A 70 -9.52 -26.76 7.56
N ALA A 71 -9.25 -27.46 8.67
CA ALA A 71 -7.90 -27.92 9.02
C ALA A 71 -7.27 -28.85 7.96
N GLN A 72 -8.09 -29.52 7.15
CA GLN A 72 -7.69 -30.38 6.05
C GLN A 72 -7.54 -29.61 4.71
N GLY A 73 -7.68 -28.28 4.73
CA GLY A 73 -7.53 -27.43 3.55
C GLY A 73 -8.73 -27.41 2.60
N GLN A 74 -9.86 -28.01 2.97
CA GLN A 74 -11.09 -28.03 2.19
C GLN A 74 -11.93 -26.77 2.46
N GLN A 75 -12.44 -26.15 1.40
CA GLN A 75 -13.29 -24.95 1.53
C GLN A 75 -14.59 -25.26 2.28
N LEU A 76 -14.90 -24.43 3.27
CA LEU A 76 -16.16 -24.54 4.02
C LEU A 76 -17.32 -23.92 3.24
N PHE A 77 -18.44 -24.62 3.22
CA PHE A 77 -19.72 -24.19 2.68
C PHE A 77 -20.84 -24.58 3.63
N PHE A 78 -21.87 -23.75 3.71
CA PHE A 78 -23.18 -24.14 4.19
C PHE A 78 -24.16 -23.93 3.05
N GLN A 79 -25.07 -24.88 2.80
CA GLN A 79 -26.04 -24.81 1.70
C GLN A 79 -25.41 -24.40 0.34
N GLY A 80 -24.20 -24.88 0.04
CA GLY A 80 -23.45 -24.56 -1.19
C GLY A 80 -22.86 -23.15 -1.27
N ARG A 81 -22.86 -22.37 -0.17
CA ARG A 81 -22.37 -20.99 -0.11
C ARG A 81 -21.30 -20.79 0.95
N ASN A 82 -20.31 -19.97 0.63
CA ASN A 82 -19.26 -19.59 1.57
C ASN A 82 -19.43 -18.17 2.11
N THR A 83 -20.38 -17.36 1.63
CA THR A 83 -20.54 -15.97 2.08
C THR A 83 -21.87 -15.77 2.79
N TRP A 84 -21.82 -15.17 3.98
CA TRP A 84 -22.91 -15.09 4.93
C TRP A 84 -22.90 -13.77 5.72
N TYR A 85 -24.01 -13.48 6.39
CA TYR A 85 -24.19 -12.36 7.29
C TYR A 85 -24.39 -12.86 8.72
N ALA A 86 -23.48 -12.53 9.63
CA ALA A 86 -23.57 -12.88 11.06
C ALA A 86 -24.07 -11.69 11.86
N TYR A 87 -24.92 -11.92 12.88
CA TYR A 87 -25.30 -10.87 13.82
C TYR A 87 -24.10 -10.57 14.72
N ARG A 88 -23.58 -9.34 14.62
CA ARG A 88 -22.31 -8.91 15.20
C ARG A 88 -22.27 -9.06 16.73
N PRO A 89 -23.32 -8.74 17.50
CA PRO A 89 -23.33 -8.93 18.95
C PRO A 89 -23.05 -10.36 19.41
N ASP A 90 -23.40 -11.36 18.61
CA ASP A 90 -23.27 -12.76 18.97
C ASP A 90 -21.94 -13.39 18.54
N VAL A 91 -21.04 -12.63 17.92
CA VAL A 91 -19.80 -13.16 17.34
C VAL A 91 -18.58 -12.31 17.66
N GLN A 92 -17.42 -12.93 17.60
CA GLN A 92 -16.10 -12.31 17.67
C GLN A 92 -15.29 -12.67 16.43
N ILE A 93 -14.40 -11.77 16.00
CA ILE A 93 -13.37 -12.10 15.01
C ILE A 93 -12.03 -12.24 15.72
N LEU A 94 -11.34 -13.34 15.47
CA LEU A 94 -10.01 -13.58 15.98
C LEU A 94 -9.01 -13.70 14.82
N ARG A 95 -7.79 -13.24 15.07
CA ARG A 95 -6.62 -13.46 14.21
C ARG A 95 -5.55 -14.14 15.05
N ASP A 96 -5.09 -15.30 14.59
CA ASP A 96 -4.02 -16.06 15.26
C ASP A 96 -4.32 -16.25 16.77
N GLY A 97 -5.58 -16.55 17.09
CA GLY A 97 -6.08 -16.76 18.47
C GLY A 97 -6.39 -15.49 19.27
N LYS A 98 -6.04 -14.30 18.79
CA LYS A 98 -6.33 -13.02 19.47
C LYS A 98 -7.63 -12.40 18.96
N VAL A 99 -8.52 -11.99 19.87
CA VAL A 99 -9.73 -11.23 19.52
C VAL A 99 -9.33 -9.88 18.93
N ILE A 100 -9.77 -9.63 17.69
CA ILE A 100 -9.58 -8.36 16.97
C ILE A 100 -10.89 -7.60 16.75
N LEU A 101 -12.04 -8.25 16.96
CA LEU A 101 -13.36 -7.62 17.02
C LEU A 101 -14.24 -8.35 18.05
N ALA A 102 -14.76 -7.62 19.03
CA ALA A 102 -15.67 -8.14 20.05
C ALA A 102 -17.15 -7.86 19.72
N GLY A 103 -18.05 -8.74 20.14
CA GLY A 103 -19.49 -8.60 19.89
C GLY A 103 -20.15 -7.46 20.68
N SER A 104 -19.69 -7.19 21.90
CA SER A 104 -20.24 -6.19 22.82
C SER A 104 -19.52 -4.82 22.82
N ASP A 105 -18.72 -4.54 21.79
CA ASP A 105 -18.02 -3.25 21.65
C ASP A 105 -19.04 -2.08 21.59
N PRO A 106 -19.10 -1.16 22.58
CA PRO A 106 -20.13 -0.11 22.68
C PRO A 106 -20.16 0.92 21.52
N ASP A 107 -19.17 0.91 20.63
CA ASP A 107 -19.05 1.78 19.46
C ASP A 107 -19.96 1.36 18.27
N LEU A 108 -21.21 0.96 18.57
CA LEU A 108 -22.11 0.22 17.69
C LEU A 108 -22.91 1.08 16.68
N ASN A 109 -22.74 2.40 16.67
CA ASN A 109 -23.20 3.31 15.62
C ASN A 109 -21.99 3.96 14.92
N ALA A 110 -21.12 3.13 14.33
CA ALA A 110 -19.92 3.44 13.54
C ALA A 110 -19.18 4.74 13.93
N PRO A 111 -18.02 4.67 14.62
CA PRO A 111 -17.15 5.83 14.69
C PRO A 111 -16.74 6.22 13.27
N VAL A 112 -16.79 7.52 12.99
CA VAL A 112 -16.42 8.10 11.71
C VAL A 112 -14.98 7.74 11.45
N TYR A 113 -14.74 6.71 10.62
CA TYR A 113 -13.42 6.49 10.10
C TYR A 113 -13.08 7.70 9.23
N VAL A 114 -11.85 8.15 9.33
CA VAL A 114 -11.34 9.22 8.49
C VAL A 114 -10.24 8.65 7.62
N LEU A 115 -10.36 8.84 6.32
CA LEU A 115 -9.24 8.78 5.42
C LEU A 115 -8.53 10.13 5.44
N LYS A 116 -7.27 10.16 5.84
CA LYS A 116 -6.42 11.34 5.75
C LYS A 116 -5.40 11.14 4.62
N ALA A 117 -5.40 12.03 3.64
CA ALA A 117 -4.35 12.14 2.64
C ALA A 117 -3.08 12.65 3.31
N ILE A 118 -2.02 11.86 3.33
CA ILE A 118 -0.69 12.31 3.78
C ILE A 118 0.18 12.78 2.60
N ALA A 119 -0.23 12.47 1.37
CA ALA A 119 0.27 13.03 0.13
C ALA A 119 -0.88 13.22 -0.87
N SER A 120 -0.70 14.07 -1.89
CA SER A 120 -1.69 14.19 -2.95
C SER A 120 -1.77 12.87 -3.73
N THR A 121 -2.99 12.37 -3.93
CA THR A 121 -3.24 11.06 -4.53
C THR A 121 -4.57 11.03 -5.28
N TRP A 122 -4.89 9.93 -5.93
CA TRP A 122 -6.15 9.76 -6.67
C TRP A 122 -7.06 8.74 -6.00
N LEU A 123 -8.32 9.13 -5.78
CA LEU A 123 -9.42 8.18 -5.73
C LEU A 123 -9.70 7.72 -7.16
N LYS A 124 -9.83 6.41 -7.37
CA LYS A 124 -10.02 5.79 -8.69
C LYS A 124 -11.10 4.72 -8.66
N GLN A 125 -11.83 4.53 -9.74
CA GLN A 125 -12.83 3.44 -9.82
C GLN A 125 -12.18 2.04 -9.89
N ASN A 126 -10.88 1.95 -10.21
CA ASN A 126 -10.11 0.71 -10.18
C ASN A 126 -8.64 0.99 -9.76
N THR A 127 -7.84 -0.06 -9.60
CA THR A 127 -6.44 0.04 -9.13
C THR A 127 -5.42 0.34 -10.24
N GLY A 128 -5.88 0.61 -11.46
CA GLY A 128 -5.04 0.96 -12.61
C GLY A 128 -4.37 2.33 -12.50
N GLN A 129 -3.55 2.68 -13.50
CA GLN A 129 -2.87 3.97 -13.56
C GLN A 129 -3.88 5.11 -13.71
N ALA A 130 -3.73 6.19 -12.95
CA ALA A 130 -4.66 7.32 -12.98
C ALA A 130 -4.72 8.00 -14.36
N SER A 131 -3.61 8.00 -15.10
CA SER A 131 -3.51 8.57 -16.46
C SER A 131 -4.34 7.82 -17.50
N ALA A 132 -4.71 6.56 -17.23
CA ALA A 132 -5.54 5.75 -18.11
C ALA A 132 -7.05 5.85 -17.80
N LEU A 133 -7.43 6.65 -16.80
CA LEU A 133 -8.81 6.84 -16.37
C LEU A 133 -9.34 8.21 -16.81
N SER A 134 -10.61 8.26 -17.22
CA SER A 134 -11.27 9.53 -17.53
C SER A 134 -11.48 10.36 -16.24
N ASN A 135 -11.79 11.65 -16.39
CA ASN A 135 -12.04 12.54 -15.25
C ASN A 135 -13.27 12.14 -14.41
N SER A 136 -14.23 11.41 -14.97
CA SER A 136 -15.36 10.87 -14.18
C SER A 136 -14.97 9.63 -13.37
N GLN A 137 -13.90 8.94 -13.77
CA GLN A 137 -13.40 7.71 -13.15
C GLN A 137 -12.33 7.92 -12.09
N ARG A 138 -11.93 9.18 -11.84
CA ARG A 138 -10.92 9.55 -10.86
C ARG A 138 -11.26 10.88 -10.18
N GLN A 139 -10.88 11.02 -8.92
CA GLN A 139 -10.97 12.27 -8.17
C GLN A 139 -9.63 12.54 -7.50
N LEU A 140 -9.07 13.74 -7.72
CA LEU A 140 -7.84 14.13 -7.05
C LEU A 140 -8.15 14.42 -5.58
N LEU A 141 -7.31 13.86 -4.71
CA LEU A 141 -7.31 14.09 -3.28
C LEU A 141 -6.01 14.83 -2.95
N ASN A 142 -6.09 16.11 -2.59
CA ASN A 142 -4.89 16.87 -2.24
C ASN A 142 -4.33 16.39 -0.90
N ALA A 143 -3.01 16.53 -0.68
CA ALA A 143 -2.40 16.29 0.62
C ALA A 143 -3.14 17.04 1.74
N ASN A 144 -3.19 16.44 2.92
CA ASN A 144 -3.96 16.88 4.10
C ASN A 144 -5.48 16.87 3.97
N THR A 145 -6.04 16.43 2.83
CA THR A 145 -7.49 16.22 2.72
C THR A 145 -7.94 15.13 3.69
N VAL A 146 -9.04 15.38 4.38
CA VAL A 146 -9.65 14.48 5.37
C VAL A 146 -11.05 14.15 4.86
N LEU A 147 -11.34 12.87 4.66
CA LEU A 147 -12.63 12.39 4.20
C LEU A 147 -13.25 11.42 5.21
N PRO A 148 -14.54 11.56 5.52
CA PRO A 148 -15.25 10.51 6.26
C PRO A 148 -15.36 9.27 5.37
N ILE A 149 -15.12 8.10 5.95
CA ILE A 149 -15.35 6.81 5.32
C ILE A 149 -16.21 5.92 6.24
N SER A 150 -17.05 5.08 5.64
CA SER A 150 -17.88 4.10 6.34
C SER A 150 -17.18 2.73 6.43
N SER A 151 -16.26 2.43 5.51
CA SER A 151 -15.47 1.20 5.51
C SER A 151 -14.23 1.29 4.63
N TYR A 152 -13.28 0.38 4.85
CA TYR A 152 -12.14 0.16 3.98
C TYR A 152 -11.75 -1.32 3.93
N ALA A 153 -11.05 -1.73 2.87
CA ALA A 153 -10.45 -3.05 2.72
C ALA A 153 -9.15 -2.95 1.90
N LEU A 154 -8.22 -3.88 2.10
CA LEU A 154 -7.04 -4.00 1.23
C LEU A 154 -7.48 -4.40 -0.19
N ALA A 155 -6.78 -3.87 -1.19
CA ALA A 155 -6.96 -4.19 -2.60
C ALA A 155 -5.62 -4.48 -3.28
N THR A 156 -5.68 -4.97 -4.52
CA THR A 156 -4.50 -5.24 -5.34
C THR A 156 -3.72 -3.97 -5.69
N ASN A 157 -2.48 -4.12 -6.17
CA ASN A 157 -1.61 -3.01 -6.55
C ASN A 157 -1.36 -1.99 -5.43
N ASN A 158 -1.33 -2.44 -4.17
CA ASN A 158 -1.14 -1.61 -2.97
C ASN A 158 -2.18 -0.49 -2.82
N HIS A 159 -3.45 -0.80 -3.08
CA HIS A 159 -4.56 0.14 -2.87
C HIS A 159 -5.39 -0.25 -1.65
N LEU A 160 -6.15 0.71 -1.13
CA LEU A 160 -7.32 0.47 -0.30
C LEU A 160 -8.55 0.64 -1.17
N ARG A 161 -9.53 -0.27 -1.05
CA ARG A 161 -10.92 0.01 -1.44
C ARG A 161 -11.58 0.70 -0.25
N VAL A 162 -12.13 1.90 -0.46
CA VAL A 162 -12.76 2.71 0.58
C VAL A 162 -14.19 3.05 0.18
N ALA A 163 -15.09 3.08 1.16
CA ALA A 163 -16.45 3.58 0.98
C ALA A 163 -16.59 4.91 1.74
N LEU A 164 -16.92 5.99 1.05
CA LEU A 164 -17.14 7.31 1.62
C LEU A 164 -18.31 7.28 2.61
N GLY A 165 -18.15 8.03 3.69
CA GLY A 165 -19.11 8.13 4.78
C GLY A 165 -19.97 9.38 4.67
N LYS A 166 -20.64 9.71 5.78
CA LYS A 166 -21.36 10.96 5.95
C LYS A 166 -20.42 12.04 6.48
N ASP A 167 -20.63 13.29 6.06
CA ASP A 167 -19.92 14.45 6.60
C ASP A 167 -20.38 14.78 8.04
N GLN A 168 -19.81 15.85 8.61
CA GLN A 168 -20.11 16.29 9.97
C GLN A 168 -21.58 16.69 10.16
N GLN A 169 -22.28 17.02 9.07
CA GLN A 169 -23.71 17.36 9.07
C GLN A 169 -24.59 16.14 8.79
N GLY A 170 -24.01 14.93 8.67
CA GLY A 170 -24.73 13.70 8.44
C GLY A 170 -25.14 13.46 6.98
N LYS A 171 -24.67 14.28 6.04
CA LYS A 171 -24.95 14.14 4.60
C LYS A 171 -23.95 13.18 3.96
N GLN A 172 -24.44 12.25 3.16
CA GLN A 172 -23.59 11.27 2.47
C GLN A 172 -22.65 11.96 1.48
N VAL A 173 -21.35 11.65 1.56
CA VAL A 173 -20.33 12.16 0.64
C VAL A 173 -20.27 11.28 -0.61
N PHE A 174 -20.20 11.93 -1.77
CA PHE A 174 -20.04 11.30 -3.08
C PHE A 174 -18.99 12.06 -3.89
N PHE A 175 -18.29 11.34 -4.75
CA PHE A 175 -17.61 11.93 -5.90
C PHE A 175 -18.20 11.29 -7.16
N ASN A 176 -18.53 12.07 -8.18
CA ASN A 176 -19.10 11.58 -9.44
C ASN A 176 -20.24 10.54 -9.23
N GLY A 177 -21.11 10.76 -8.24
CA GLY A 177 -22.23 9.87 -7.90
C GLY A 177 -21.85 8.56 -7.19
N LEU A 178 -20.57 8.32 -6.89
CA LEU A 178 -20.07 7.09 -6.28
C LEU A 178 -19.58 7.30 -4.85
N THR A 179 -19.86 6.32 -4.01
CA THR A 179 -19.33 6.24 -2.64
C THR A 179 -18.12 5.32 -2.54
N THR A 180 -17.92 4.38 -3.47
CA THR A 180 -16.82 3.40 -3.39
C THR A 180 -15.70 3.76 -4.35
N TRP A 181 -14.47 3.78 -3.82
CA TRP A 181 -13.28 4.19 -4.55
C TRP A 181 -12.06 3.33 -4.16
N TYR A 182 -11.05 3.32 -5.01
CA TYR A 182 -9.72 2.79 -4.71
C TYR A 182 -8.74 3.94 -4.53
N VAL A 183 -7.90 3.87 -3.51
CA VAL A 183 -6.88 4.89 -3.21
C VAL A 183 -5.54 4.23 -2.97
N TYR A 184 -4.45 4.86 -3.40
CA TYR A 184 -3.13 4.28 -3.22
C TYR A 184 -2.77 4.30 -1.72
N ARG A 185 -2.57 3.11 -1.15
CA ARG A 185 -2.45 2.93 0.31
C ARG A 185 -1.29 3.72 0.92
N PRO A 186 -0.10 3.85 0.30
CA PRO A 186 1.00 4.65 0.85
C PRO A 186 0.69 6.14 1.02
N ASP A 187 -0.31 6.69 0.32
CA ASP A 187 -0.61 8.13 0.34
C ASP A 187 -1.66 8.51 1.37
N VAL A 188 -2.21 7.53 2.09
CA VAL A 188 -3.30 7.75 3.03
C VAL A 188 -3.07 7.06 4.37
N GLN A 189 -3.68 7.63 5.40
CA GLN A 189 -3.87 6.99 6.70
C GLN A 189 -5.36 6.78 6.92
N ILE A 190 -5.71 5.67 7.58
CA ILE A 190 -7.06 5.50 8.14
C ILE A 190 -6.99 5.76 9.64
N LEU A 191 -7.80 6.71 10.10
CA LEU A 191 -7.93 7.06 11.50
C LEU A 191 -9.32 6.67 12.00
N ARG A 192 -9.40 6.34 13.28
CA ARG A 192 -10.63 6.20 14.07
C ARG A 192 -10.43 6.97 15.35
N ASP A 193 -11.29 7.94 15.61
CA ASP A 193 -11.25 8.77 16.83
C ASP A 193 -9.86 9.40 17.05
N GLY A 194 -9.24 9.88 15.97
CA GLY A 194 -7.90 10.46 15.97
C GLY A 194 -6.73 9.45 16.04
N LYS A 195 -6.99 8.16 16.27
CA LYS A 195 -5.97 7.11 16.32
C LYS A 195 -5.76 6.46 14.96
N VAL A 196 -4.51 6.31 14.53
CA VAL A 196 -4.15 5.67 13.26
C VAL A 196 -4.37 4.15 13.34
N LEU A 197 -5.21 3.62 12.46
CA LEU A 197 -5.50 2.19 12.32
C LEU A 197 -4.77 1.56 11.13
N VAL A 198 -4.69 2.29 10.02
CA VAL A 198 -3.86 1.92 8.87
C VAL A 198 -2.82 3.00 8.71
N ILE A 199 -1.58 2.63 8.95
CA ILE A 199 -0.43 3.37 8.47
C ILE A 199 -0.34 3.03 6.98
N GLY A 200 -0.41 4.03 6.10
CA GLY A 200 -0.03 3.83 4.71
C GLY A 200 1.32 3.12 4.71
N SER A 201 1.46 1.99 3.99
CA SER A 201 2.73 1.26 4.00
C SER A 201 3.82 2.27 3.68
N GLU A 202 4.84 2.41 4.53
CA GLU A 202 5.83 3.49 4.42
C GLU A 202 6.24 3.62 2.95
N ARG A 203 6.09 4.82 2.38
CA ARG A 203 6.77 5.11 1.12
C ARG A 203 8.22 4.82 1.41
N ARG A 204 8.77 3.75 0.82
CA ARG A 204 10.17 3.47 1.03
C ARG A 204 10.90 4.72 0.57
N GLN A 205 11.77 5.19 1.43
CA GLN A 205 12.68 6.28 1.13
C GLN A 205 14.06 5.68 0.94
N ILE A 206 14.91 6.42 0.23
CA ILE A 206 16.30 6.04 0.12
C ILE A 206 16.91 5.98 1.53
N ASN A 207 17.60 4.89 1.83
CA ASN A 207 18.32 4.75 3.10
C ASN A 207 19.63 5.54 3.07
N THR A 208 20.31 5.65 4.22
CA THR A 208 21.57 6.41 4.32
C THR A 208 22.64 5.92 3.35
N GLN A 209 22.79 4.60 3.16
CA GLN A 209 23.80 4.06 2.24
C GLN A 209 23.52 4.44 0.79
N GLY A 210 22.27 4.39 0.35
CA GLY A 210 21.87 4.83 -0.98
C GLY A 210 22.02 6.32 -1.18
N LEU A 211 21.67 7.12 -0.17
CA LEU A 211 21.79 8.57 -0.23
C LEU A 211 23.25 8.99 -0.40
N GLU A 212 24.16 8.42 0.40
CA GLU A 212 25.59 8.69 0.29
C GLU A 212 26.18 8.19 -1.04
N LEU A 213 25.73 7.03 -1.52
CA LEU A 213 26.09 6.53 -2.85
C LEU A 213 25.70 7.52 -3.95
N LEU A 214 24.47 8.01 -3.94
CA LEU A 214 23.97 8.98 -4.93
C LEU A 214 24.77 10.28 -4.85
N LYS A 215 24.93 10.85 -3.65
CA LYS A 215 25.71 12.08 -3.43
C LYS A 215 27.12 11.98 -4.00
N SER A 216 27.76 10.82 -3.85
CA SER A 216 29.12 10.57 -4.36
C SER A 216 29.23 10.65 -5.90
N PHE A 217 28.13 10.39 -6.62
CA PHE A 217 28.11 10.48 -8.09
C PHE A 217 27.65 11.83 -8.64
N GLU A 218 26.73 12.51 -7.96
CA GLU A 218 26.25 13.83 -8.40
C GLU A 218 27.26 14.95 -8.07
N GLY A 219 27.94 14.84 -6.92
CA GLY A 219 28.86 15.88 -6.43
C GLY A 219 28.12 17.13 -5.93
N LEU A 220 28.75 17.86 -4.99
CA LEU A 220 28.17 19.04 -4.35
C LEU A 220 28.65 20.34 -5.00
N ARG A 221 27.73 21.21 -5.43
CA ARG A 221 28.02 22.59 -5.89
C ARG A 221 27.17 23.60 -5.12
N LEU A 222 27.80 24.40 -4.25
CA LEU A 222 27.12 25.38 -3.38
C LEU A 222 26.79 26.71 -4.05
N THR A 223 27.21 26.91 -5.30
CA THR A 223 26.92 28.10 -6.10
C THR A 223 26.35 27.65 -7.44
N ALA A 224 25.30 28.34 -7.90
CA ALA A 224 24.65 28.02 -9.17
C ALA A 224 25.65 28.08 -10.33
N TYR A 225 25.64 27.04 -11.18
CA TYR A 225 26.48 26.92 -12.36
C TYR A 225 25.63 26.50 -13.57
N ARG A 226 26.15 26.69 -14.79
CA ARG A 226 25.54 26.13 -15.99
C ARG A 226 26.10 24.73 -16.24
N ASP A 227 25.21 23.75 -16.40
CA ASP A 227 25.61 22.39 -16.77
C ASP A 227 26.07 22.31 -18.24
N ALA A 228 26.38 21.09 -18.72
CA ALA A 228 26.89 20.86 -20.07
C ALA A 228 25.92 21.27 -21.19
N VAL A 229 24.63 21.45 -20.89
CA VAL A 229 23.60 21.88 -21.84
C VAL A 229 23.10 23.31 -21.56
N GLY A 230 23.74 24.03 -20.64
CA GLY A 230 23.50 25.44 -20.37
C GLY A 230 22.42 25.73 -19.33
N VAL A 231 21.91 24.72 -18.60
CA VAL A 231 20.86 24.85 -17.59
C VAL A 231 21.45 25.21 -16.23
N TRP A 232 20.83 26.17 -15.54
CA TRP A 232 21.23 26.55 -14.19
C TRP A 232 20.98 25.41 -13.20
N THR A 233 22.05 25.00 -12.51
CA THR A 233 22.09 23.84 -11.63
C THR A 233 22.79 24.20 -10.31
N ILE A 234 22.35 23.63 -9.19
CA ILE A 234 22.97 23.81 -7.86
C ILE A 234 22.82 22.54 -7.00
N GLY A 235 23.58 22.45 -5.92
CA GLY A 235 23.51 21.34 -4.98
C GLY A 235 24.01 20.04 -5.60
N TYR A 236 23.17 19.00 -5.57
CA TYR A 236 23.42 17.66 -6.12
C TYR A 236 22.66 17.44 -7.45
N GLY A 237 22.68 18.44 -8.33
CA GLY A 237 22.02 18.38 -9.65
C GLY A 237 20.62 18.98 -9.71
N THR A 238 20.20 19.75 -8.70
CA THR A 238 18.90 20.44 -8.68
C THR A 238 18.89 21.55 -9.74
N THR A 239 17.85 21.60 -10.58
CA THR A 239 17.66 22.62 -11.63
C THR A 239 16.40 23.46 -11.44
N THR A 240 15.43 22.95 -10.67
CA THR A 240 14.14 23.61 -10.50
C THR A 240 14.31 24.87 -9.65
N GLY A 241 13.88 26.02 -10.18
CA GLY A 241 13.94 27.30 -9.47
C GLY A 241 15.34 27.90 -9.33
N VAL A 242 16.37 27.30 -9.93
CA VAL A 242 17.75 27.79 -9.85
C VAL A 242 17.96 28.99 -10.78
N ARG A 243 18.59 30.03 -10.26
CA ARG A 243 18.86 31.30 -10.94
C ARG A 243 20.34 31.68 -10.82
N PRO A 244 20.87 32.50 -11.75
CA PRO A 244 22.22 33.04 -11.63
C PRO A 244 22.44 33.70 -10.27
N GLY A 245 23.62 33.49 -9.68
CA GLY A 245 24.01 34.13 -8.41
C GLY A 245 23.47 33.46 -7.14
N MET A 246 22.61 32.44 -7.24
CA MET A 246 22.18 31.68 -6.07
C MET A 246 23.35 30.97 -5.37
N ARG A 247 23.37 31.05 -4.04
CA ARG A 247 24.30 30.33 -3.16
C ARG A 247 23.50 29.63 -2.06
N ILE A 248 23.93 28.43 -1.71
CA ILE A 248 23.27 27.61 -0.68
C ILE A 248 24.32 27.00 0.27
N THR A 249 23.89 26.63 1.46
CA THR A 249 24.66 25.80 2.38
C THR A 249 24.59 24.32 1.99
N GLN A 250 25.47 23.49 2.55
CA GLN A 250 25.36 22.04 2.38
C GLN A 250 24.02 21.48 2.88
N SER A 251 23.53 21.95 4.04
CA SER A 251 22.23 21.52 4.57
C SER A 251 21.07 21.89 3.64
N GLN A 252 21.12 23.06 3.00
CA GLN A 252 20.14 23.45 1.99
C GLN A 252 20.27 22.59 0.73
N ALA A 253 21.48 22.23 0.30
CA ALA A 253 21.69 21.30 -0.83
C ALA A 253 21.12 19.91 -0.55
N GLU A 254 21.24 19.41 0.68
CA GLU A 254 20.65 18.15 1.10
C GLU A 254 19.12 18.21 1.18
N ALA A 255 18.56 19.32 1.64
CA ALA A 255 17.11 19.54 1.65
C ALA A 255 16.54 19.56 0.22
N LEU A 256 17.21 20.25 -0.71
CA LEU A 256 16.84 20.26 -2.13
C LEU A 256 16.94 18.86 -2.73
N LEU A 257 18.02 18.13 -2.46
CA LEU A 257 18.17 16.75 -2.93
C LEU A 257 17.04 15.86 -2.41
N ARG A 258 16.68 15.95 -1.12
CA ARG A 258 15.56 15.18 -0.56
C ARG A 258 14.23 15.53 -1.23
N GLN A 259 14.00 16.80 -1.55
CA GLN A 259 12.82 17.23 -2.29
C GLN A 259 12.80 16.64 -3.71
N ASP A 260 13.91 16.68 -4.43
CA ASP A 260 14.04 16.10 -5.78
C ASP A 260 13.83 14.57 -5.74
N LEU A 261 14.34 13.90 -4.71
CA LEU A 261 14.23 12.45 -4.52
C LEU A 261 12.79 11.97 -4.37
N LEU A 262 11.88 12.77 -3.82
CA LEU A 262 10.47 12.38 -3.66
C LEU A 262 9.85 11.90 -4.96
N ARG A 263 10.21 12.52 -6.09
CA ARG A 263 9.75 12.14 -7.42
C ARG A 263 10.21 10.73 -7.79
N PHE A 264 11.49 10.44 -7.61
CA PHE A 264 12.10 9.16 -7.99
C PHE A 264 11.72 8.04 -7.03
N GLU A 265 11.65 8.31 -5.72
CA GLU A 265 11.13 7.38 -4.71
C GLU A 265 9.68 6.99 -5.02
N THR A 266 8.84 7.97 -5.38
CA THR A 266 7.45 7.73 -5.78
C THR A 266 7.40 6.85 -7.03
N ALA A 267 8.24 7.13 -8.04
CA ALA A 267 8.31 6.31 -9.24
C ALA A 267 8.68 4.85 -8.94
N VAL A 268 9.70 4.61 -8.12
CA VAL A 268 10.12 3.24 -7.74
C VAL A 268 9.01 2.54 -6.95
N ASN A 269 8.41 3.19 -5.95
CA ASN A 269 7.30 2.65 -5.16
C ASN A 269 6.08 2.28 -6.05
N ASN A 270 5.84 3.04 -7.12
CA ASN A 270 4.74 2.79 -8.04
C ASN A 270 5.04 1.70 -9.07
N LEU A 271 6.26 1.66 -9.60
CA LEU A 271 6.66 0.78 -10.70
C LEU A 271 6.98 -0.65 -10.22
N VAL A 272 7.56 -0.80 -9.03
CA VAL A 272 7.92 -2.10 -8.47
C VAL A 272 6.70 -2.77 -7.85
N LYS A 273 6.50 -4.05 -8.18
CA LYS A 273 5.33 -4.86 -7.76
C LYS A 273 5.69 -6.00 -6.81
N VAL A 274 6.98 -6.20 -6.55
CA VAL A 274 7.51 -7.22 -5.66
C VAL A 274 8.11 -6.59 -4.39
N PRO A 275 8.25 -7.35 -3.29
CA PRO A 275 8.93 -6.86 -2.10
C PRO A 275 10.38 -6.46 -2.40
N LEU A 276 10.88 -5.41 -1.74
CA LEU A 276 12.28 -4.99 -1.82
C LEU A 276 12.89 -4.91 -0.43
N THR A 277 14.20 -5.12 -0.33
CA THR A 277 14.99 -4.62 0.80
C THR A 277 15.21 -3.12 0.66
N ASP A 278 15.61 -2.44 1.73
CA ASP A 278 15.89 -1.00 1.68
C ASP A 278 17.07 -0.68 0.75
N ASN A 279 18.07 -1.56 0.68
CA ASN A 279 19.20 -1.42 -0.24
C ASN A 279 18.76 -1.57 -1.70
N GLN A 280 17.89 -2.55 -2.00
CA GLN A 280 17.34 -2.73 -3.34
C GLN A 280 16.53 -1.52 -3.77
N PHE A 281 15.65 -1.02 -2.90
CA PHE A 281 14.90 0.20 -3.15
C PHE A 281 15.84 1.38 -3.42
N SER A 282 16.82 1.58 -2.54
CA SER A 282 17.77 2.69 -2.63
C SER A 282 18.63 2.66 -3.90
N ALA A 283 19.08 1.49 -4.32
CA ALA A 283 19.81 1.31 -5.57
C ALA A 283 18.94 1.66 -6.80
N LEU A 284 17.66 1.27 -6.79
CA LEU A 284 16.71 1.64 -7.84
C LEU A 284 16.45 3.15 -7.85
N VAL A 285 16.34 3.80 -6.69
CA VAL A 285 16.19 5.27 -6.63
C VAL A 285 17.43 5.95 -7.22
N SER A 286 18.65 5.55 -6.84
CA SER A 286 19.89 6.09 -7.42
C SER A 286 19.97 5.92 -8.94
N PHE A 287 19.60 4.72 -9.42
CA PHE A 287 19.53 4.44 -10.85
C PHE A 287 18.51 5.34 -11.54
N THR A 288 17.30 5.46 -10.99
CA THR A 288 16.20 6.24 -11.57
C THR A 288 16.50 7.73 -11.57
N TYR A 289 17.19 8.25 -10.55
CA TYR A 289 17.67 9.63 -10.52
C TYR A 289 18.58 9.92 -11.73
N ASN A 290 19.44 8.96 -12.09
CA ASN A 290 20.39 9.13 -13.18
C ASN A 290 19.78 8.99 -14.58
N VAL A 291 18.92 7.99 -14.78
CA VAL A 291 18.41 7.64 -16.12
C VAL A 291 16.99 8.14 -16.38
N GLY A 292 16.30 8.59 -15.34
CA GLY A 292 14.91 9.04 -15.37
C GLY A 292 13.88 7.91 -15.18
N GLU A 293 12.67 8.30 -14.79
CA GLU A 293 11.56 7.39 -14.46
C GLU A 293 11.12 6.54 -15.66
N ARG A 294 11.06 7.15 -16.86
CA ARG A 294 10.65 6.44 -18.08
C ARG A 294 11.63 5.30 -18.39
N ALA A 295 12.93 5.55 -18.23
CA ALA A 295 13.95 4.55 -18.49
C ALA A 295 13.82 3.35 -17.55
N LEU A 296 13.58 3.57 -16.24
CA LEU A 296 13.25 2.47 -15.32
C LEU A 296 11.96 1.77 -15.75
N GLY A 297 10.89 2.53 -16.01
CA GLY A 297 9.55 2.02 -16.31
C GLY A 297 9.49 1.07 -17.52
N THR A 298 10.35 1.27 -18.52
CA THR A 298 10.43 0.43 -19.73
C THR A 298 11.64 -0.51 -19.74
N SER A 299 12.39 -0.59 -18.64
CA SER A 299 13.64 -1.37 -18.60
C SER A 299 13.40 -2.88 -18.50
N THR A 300 14.32 -3.65 -19.08
CA THR A 300 14.41 -5.09 -18.80
C THR A 300 14.72 -5.35 -17.33
N LEU A 301 15.46 -4.45 -16.67
CA LEU A 301 15.70 -4.48 -15.23
C LEU A 301 14.40 -4.57 -14.43
N LEU A 302 13.47 -3.62 -14.62
CA LEU A 302 12.19 -3.60 -13.90
C LEU A 302 11.32 -4.80 -14.26
N ARG A 303 11.32 -5.21 -15.54
CA ARG A 303 10.58 -6.40 -15.99
C ARG A 303 11.03 -7.66 -15.25
N LEU A 304 12.34 -7.92 -15.19
CA LEU A 304 12.90 -9.07 -14.49
C LEU A 304 12.64 -8.98 -12.98
N LEU A 305 12.79 -7.79 -12.39
CA LEU A 305 12.51 -7.57 -10.98
C LEU A 305 11.06 -7.90 -10.63
N ASN A 306 10.10 -7.40 -11.40
CA ASN A 306 8.66 -7.64 -11.16
C ASN A 306 8.24 -9.09 -11.42
N GLN A 307 9.08 -9.89 -12.09
CA GLN A 307 8.93 -11.34 -12.20
C GLN A 307 9.55 -12.11 -11.01
N GLY A 308 10.10 -11.40 -10.02
CA GLY A 308 10.82 -11.98 -8.89
C GLY A 308 12.26 -12.41 -9.19
N ASN A 309 12.78 -12.10 -10.39
CA ASN A 309 14.16 -12.43 -10.77
C ASN A 309 15.14 -11.32 -10.34
N TYR A 310 15.41 -11.24 -9.03
CA TYR A 310 16.26 -10.21 -8.44
C TYR A 310 17.71 -10.25 -8.96
N ARG A 311 18.29 -11.44 -9.12
CA ARG A 311 19.67 -11.59 -9.65
C ARG A 311 19.76 -11.15 -11.11
N GLY A 312 18.77 -11.52 -11.93
CA GLY A 312 18.66 -11.05 -13.31
C GLY A 312 18.55 -9.54 -13.38
N ALA A 313 17.66 -8.95 -12.58
CA ALA A 313 17.52 -7.49 -12.47
C ALA A 313 18.83 -6.80 -12.06
N ALA A 314 19.55 -7.35 -11.09
CA ALA A 314 20.83 -6.78 -10.64
C ALA A 314 21.88 -6.72 -11.78
N ASN A 315 21.92 -7.72 -12.66
CA ASN A 315 22.85 -7.72 -13.79
C ASN A 315 22.45 -6.71 -14.89
N GLU A 316 21.17 -6.37 -15.00
CA GLU A 316 20.71 -5.39 -15.98
C GLU A 316 21.22 -3.97 -15.69
N PHE A 317 21.58 -3.62 -14.45
CA PHE A 317 22.20 -2.32 -14.14
C PHE A 317 23.42 -2.06 -15.04
N LEU A 318 24.25 -3.09 -15.29
CA LEU A 318 25.51 -2.96 -16.02
C LEU A 318 25.35 -2.55 -17.48
N ARG A 319 24.14 -2.74 -18.05
CA ARG A 319 23.85 -2.38 -19.45
C ARG A 319 23.63 -0.88 -19.65
N TRP A 320 23.40 -0.14 -18.57
CA TRP A 320 23.08 1.30 -18.58
C TRP A 320 24.34 2.15 -18.35
N ASN A 321 25.37 1.90 -19.16
CA ASN A 321 26.68 2.54 -19.05
C ASN A 321 27.07 3.39 -20.28
N LYS A 322 26.12 3.68 -21.16
CA LYS A 322 26.36 4.42 -22.41
C LYS A 322 25.67 5.79 -22.41
N ALA A 323 26.32 6.78 -23.01
CA ALA A 323 25.69 8.05 -23.41
C ALA A 323 26.17 8.42 -24.81
N GLY A 324 25.28 8.95 -25.66
CA GLY A 324 25.61 9.22 -27.07
C GLY A 324 26.12 7.98 -27.82
N GLY A 325 25.65 6.79 -27.47
CA GLY A 325 26.08 5.51 -28.05
C GLY A 325 27.43 4.98 -27.54
N ARG A 326 28.20 5.75 -26.76
CA ARG A 326 29.54 5.37 -26.28
C ARG A 326 29.52 4.94 -24.83
N VAL A 327 30.31 3.93 -24.47
CA VAL A 327 30.51 3.51 -23.08
C VAL A 327 31.25 4.60 -22.32
N LEU A 328 30.75 4.96 -21.15
CA LEU A 328 31.39 5.91 -20.25
C LEU A 328 31.88 5.21 -18.98
N ALA A 329 33.15 5.41 -18.64
CA ALA A 329 33.76 4.82 -17.45
C ALA A 329 33.04 5.26 -16.16
N GLY A 330 32.61 6.52 -16.07
CA GLY A 330 31.85 7.05 -14.95
C GLY A 330 30.52 6.32 -14.72
N LEU A 331 29.74 6.13 -15.79
CA LEU A 331 28.48 5.37 -15.71
C LEU A 331 28.73 3.90 -15.38
N THR A 332 29.79 3.29 -15.92
CA THR A 332 30.17 1.92 -15.59
C THR A 332 30.45 1.77 -14.09
N ARG A 333 31.21 2.69 -13.48
CA ARG A 333 31.44 2.68 -12.03
C ARG A 333 30.13 2.84 -11.23
N ARG A 334 29.27 3.78 -11.65
CA ARG A 334 27.97 4.01 -11.01
C ARG A 334 27.09 2.77 -11.02
N ARG A 335 26.93 2.13 -12.18
CA ARG A 335 26.11 0.91 -12.32
C ARG A 335 26.63 -0.26 -11.50
N ASN A 336 27.96 -0.43 -11.39
CA ASN A 336 28.55 -1.45 -10.54
C ASN A 336 28.27 -1.21 -9.05
N ALA A 337 28.36 0.04 -8.59
CA ALA A 337 28.11 0.39 -7.21
C ALA A 337 26.62 0.25 -6.84
N GLU A 338 25.71 0.69 -7.71
CA GLU A 338 24.27 0.48 -7.55
C GLU A 338 23.90 -1.01 -7.54
N ARG A 339 24.46 -1.81 -8.46
CA ARG A 339 24.31 -3.28 -8.45
C ARG A 339 24.81 -3.91 -7.15
N THR A 340 25.97 -3.46 -6.66
CA THR A 340 26.55 -3.97 -5.41
C THR A 340 25.66 -3.65 -4.22
N LEU A 341 25.12 -2.42 -4.13
CA LEU A 341 24.14 -2.06 -3.11
C LEU A 341 22.87 -2.91 -3.25
N PHE A 342 22.36 -3.11 -4.47
CA PHE A 342 21.14 -3.91 -4.71
C PHE A 342 21.27 -5.38 -4.26
N LEU A 343 22.48 -5.95 -4.33
CA LEU A 343 22.76 -7.35 -3.96
C LEU A 343 23.12 -7.54 -2.47
N ARG A 344 23.19 -6.47 -1.68
CA ARG A 344 23.51 -6.52 -0.25
C ARG A 344 22.34 -6.87 0.65
#